data_AF-A0A7C3L8Z2-F1
#
_entry.id   AF-A0A7C3L8Z2-F1
#
_cell.length_a   1.000
_cell.length_b   1.000
_cell.length_c   1.000
_cell.angle_alpha   90.00
_cell.angle_beta   90.00
_cell.angle_gamma   90.00
#
_symmetry.space_group_name_H-M   'P 1'
#
loop_
_entity.id
_entity.type
_entity.pdbx_description
1 polymer ?
#
loop_
_entity_poly.entity_id
_entity_poly.type
_entity_poly.pdbx_seq_one_letter_code
_entity_poly.pdbx_strand_id
1 'polypeptide(L)'
;MQKNTIRLHDSLKHYTFDQDKVCSPVETVTRFKERLQEINLDILKEVKRIDSGRLDIPVYFSVCGNDAQEIIGTKKQMGKGSTPEQSQASACMELAERFSFFSFIKNPANFITATYEEIKASGHPLMPLERLLQSVHDEHMNVDTLSKLLANIPIQWAWAHNLTKTEDVLVPFSWFFAINEFNGPSAGNSYEEAISQGICEIVERHVCALVTRDRLKAPSINLDTIKDKVASHLLAKFTRNGISVYLNDFTLDTGIPTIGAMAIDQGTFPKTSEIVYTAGTTPNPAKALIRALTEVAQLAGDFHTKANYVASGLPKPSSLTEMDYIVNPGKSIDLDDMPDISDNNMRTEVENMISSLQRRGMEVFIMNTIHERLQIPAVYTIIPGAHFRERSMINDAGLFAAKLVAEKTSSPEAANEQLSKMREFLPRAYYLEFYLGRNLHDMGRQDEAMEHLNKALELDPQTEDIPYIYSYMGSCYKDQERFDEAADVLHKGLDHDEERPDIHNLLGVCCYKKNDFEQAIKHFHRAVELNPASAMDYANLGINYRKVNDVEQAVKYFELALSMDPGIDFAREELTQILSRS
;
A
#
# COMPACT_ATOMS: atom_id res chain seq x y z
N MET A 1 11.94 -23.37 10.93
CA MET A 1 11.11 -22.23 11.38
C MET A 1 10.80 -22.36 12.86
N GLN A 2 11.11 -21.34 13.67
CA GLN A 2 10.78 -21.30 15.10
C GLN A 2 9.35 -20.80 15.30
N LYS A 3 8.62 -21.38 16.26
CA LYS A 3 7.29 -20.93 16.65
C LYS A 3 7.40 -19.86 17.74
N ASN A 4 7.18 -18.59 17.38
CA ASN A 4 7.27 -17.45 18.28
C ASN A 4 5.87 -16.90 18.63
N THR A 5 5.18 -17.60 19.54
CA THR A 5 3.85 -17.21 20.03
C THR A 5 3.92 -15.92 20.85
N ILE A 6 3.10 -14.93 20.49
CA ILE A 6 2.89 -13.72 21.28
C ILE A 6 1.76 -13.99 22.28
N ARG A 7 1.97 -13.66 23.55
CA ARG A 7 0.94 -13.68 24.59
C ARG A 7 0.75 -12.26 25.09
N LEU A 8 -0.51 -11.87 25.28
CA LEU A 8 -0.82 -10.56 25.83
C LEU A 8 -0.48 -10.51 27.32
N HIS A 9 0.15 -9.42 27.72
CA HIS A 9 0.53 -9.09 29.08
C HIS A 9 0.03 -7.70 29.43
N ASP A 10 -0.12 -7.40 30.73
CA ASP A 10 -0.49 -6.05 31.13
C ASP A 10 0.58 -5.05 30.69
N SER A 11 0.14 -4.00 30.01
CA SER A 11 0.98 -2.96 29.41
C SER A 11 0.33 -1.61 29.67
N LEU A 12 0.71 -0.98 30.79
CA LEU A 12 0.12 0.26 31.25
C LEU A 12 0.61 1.45 30.43
N LYS A 13 -0.31 2.37 30.14
CA LYS A 13 0.01 3.64 29.50
C LYS A 13 0.70 4.56 30.50
N HIS A 14 1.84 5.11 30.11
CA HIS A 14 2.54 6.15 30.89
C HIS A 14 2.58 7.50 30.16
N TYR A 15 2.06 7.56 28.93
CA TYR A 15 1.90 8.78 28.17
C TYR A 15 0.57 8.75 27.41
N THR A 16 -0.27 9.78 27.63
CA THR A 16 -1.62 9.88 27.08
C THR A 16 -1.95 11.31 26.61
N PHE A 17 -0.94 12.14 26.39
CA PHE A 17 -1.14 13.56 26.06
C PHE A 17 -1.77 13.72 24.68
N ASP A 18 -1.10 13.27 23.61
CA ASP A 18 -1.60 13.36 22.23
C ASP A 18 -1.79 12.00 21.56
N GLN A 19 -1.04 11.00 22.01
CA GLN A 19 -1.23 9.58 21.71
C GLN A 19 -1.13 8.77 23.00
N ASP A 20 -1.66 7.56 22.96
CA ASP A 20 -1.53 6.59 24.06
C ASP A 20 -0.33 5.70 23.82
N LYS A 21 0.62 5.72 24.77
CA LYS A 21 1.92 5.05 24.68
C LYS A 21 2.33 4.44 26.01
N VAL A 22 3.05 3.32 25.94
CA VAL A 22 3.63 2.66 27.13
C VAL A 22 4.68 3.53 27.79
N CYS A 23 5.44 4.32 27.03
CA CYS A 23 6.38 5.27 27.60
C CYS A 23 6.35 6.61 26.86
N SER A 24 7.05 7.60 27.39
CA SER A 24 7.10 8.93 26.76
C SER A 24 7.79 8.88 25.38
N PRO A 25 7.47 9.81 24.47
CA PRO A 25 8.13 9.85 23.17
C PRO A 25 9.65 10.07 23.26
N VAL A 26 10.09 10.86 24.25
CA VAL A 26 11.52 11.07 24.53
C VAL A 26 12.18 9.75 24.92
N GLU A 27 11.56 8.98 25.82
CA GLU A 27 12.07 7.68 26.23
C GLU A 27 12.09 6.68 25.07
N THR A 28 11.06 6.67 24.23
CA THR A 28 11.00 5.85 23.01
C THR A 28 12.20 6.13 22.10
N VAL A 29 12.48 7.40 21.81
CA VAL A 29 13.61 7.81 20.95
C VAL A 29 14.96 7.46 21.59
N THR A 30 15.11 7.68 22.89
CA THR A 30 16.33 7.34 23.63
C THR A 30 16.61 5.84 23.57
N ARG A 31 15.63 5.00 23.95
CA ARG A 31 15.74 3.54 23.91
C ARG A 31 16.05 3.03 22.51
N PHE A 32 15.40 3.59 21.49
CA PHE A 32 15.67 3.24 20.09
C PHE A 32 17.13 3.53 19.72
N LYS A 33 17.63 4.75 19.99
CA LYS A 33 19.00 5.14 19.64
C LYS A 33 20.06 4.38 20.42
N GLU A 34 19.86 4.19 21.73
CA GLU A 34 20.74 3.38 22.56
C GLU A 34 20.82 1.95 22.02
N ARG A 35 19.68 1.36 21.65
CA ARG A 35 19.64 0.03 21.08
C ARG A 35 20.46 -0.09 19.79
N LEU A 36 20.36 0.88 18.89
CA LEU A 36 21.15 0.89 17.65
C LEU A 36 22.66 0.98 17.89
N GLN A 37 23.06 1.77 18.89
CA GLN A 37 24.46 1.89 19.29
C GLN A 37 24.99 0.58 19.89
N GLU A 38 24.22 -0.07 20.77
CA GLU A 38 24.60 -1.34 21.39
C GLU A 38 24.86 -2.45 20.35
N ILE A 39 24.00 -2.53 19.34
CA ILE A 39 24.08 -3.62 18.36
C ILE A 39 24.89 -3.23 17.12
N ASN A 40 25.40 -2.00 17.01
CA ASN A 40 26.11 -1.47 15.84
C ASN A 40 25.35 -1.72 14.53
N LEU A 41 24.13 -1.19 14.44
CA LEU A 41 23.25 -1.31 13.28
C LEU A 41 22.91 0.08 12.73
N ASP A 42 23.26 0.33 11.47
CA ASP A 42 23.10 1.61 10.78
C ASP A 42 21.73 1.70 10.09
N ILE A 43 20.66 1.73 10.89
CA ILE A 43 19.30 1.93 10.35
C ILE A 43 18.87 3.40 10.36
N LEU A 44 19.40 4.22 11.26
CA LEU A 44 19.04 5.63 11.42
C LEU A 44 20.27 6.54 11.29
N LYS A 45 20.28 7.40 10.27
CA LYS A 45 21.30 8.44 10.10
C LYS A 45 20.99 9.70 10.90
N GLU A 46 19.78 10.22 10.74
CA GLU A 46 19.29 11.42 11.44
C GLU A 46 17.76 11.52 11.39
N VAL A 47 17.17 12.41 12.20
CA VAL A 47 15.74 12.73 12.18
C VAL A 47 15.60 14.23 11.95
N LYS A 48 14.82 14.62 10.93
CA LYS A 48 14.74 16.02 10.43
C LYS A 48 13.30 16.52 10.40
N ARG A 49 13.10 17.77 10.84
CA ARG A 49 11.84 18.51 10.71
C ARG A 49 11.70 19.06 9.29
N ILE A 50 10.51 19.00 8.69
CA ILE A 50 10.28 19.38 7.28
C ILE A 50 9.11 20.32 7.04
N ASP A 51 8.26 20.57 8.03
CA ASP A 51 7.25 21.62 7.88
C ASP A 51 7.91 23.00 7.71
N SER A 52 7.25 23.89 6.97
CA SER A 52 7.71 25.28 6.80
C SER A 52 7.31 26.16 7.99
N GLY A 53 6.47 25.63 8.88
CA GLY A 53 6.00 26.29 10.09
C GLY A 53 4.70 27.09 9.90
N ARG A 54 4.08 27.08 8.70
CA ARG A 54 2.81 27.79 8.46
C ARG A 54 1.67 27.23 9.32
N LEU A 55 1.44 25.91 9.28
CA LEU A 55 0.48 25.27 10.19
C LEU A 55 1.00 25.24 11.62
N ASP A 56 2.32 25.24 11.82
CA ASP A 56 2.96 24.98 13.11
C ASP A 56 2.58 23.60 13.68
N ILE A 57 2.34 22.62 12.81
CA ILE A 57 2.16 21.21 13.19
C ILE A 57 3.46 20.48 12.81
N PRO A 58 4.19 19.90 13.78
CA PRO A 58 5.49 19.30 13.49
C PRO A 58 5.36 18.10 12.53
N VAL A 59 6.17 18.10 11.47
CA VAL A 59 6.31 16.95 10.58
C VAL A 59 7.78 16.58 10.49
N TYR A 60 8.08 15.32 10.74
CA TYR A 60 9.44 14.80 10.73
C TYR A 60 9.60 13.66 9.74
N PHE A 61 10.85 13.39 9.36
CA PHE A 61 11.22 12.14 8.73
C PHE A 61 12.55 11.63 9.32
N SER A 62 12.71 10.32 9.37
CA SER A 62 13.99 9.66 9.62
C SER A 62 14.71 9.45 8.29
N VAL A 63 16.01 9.72 8.26
CA VAL A 63 16.89 9.37 7.14
C VAL A 63 17.42 7.97 7.40
N CYS A 64 17.15 7.04 6.49
CA CYS A 64 17.63 5.67 6.59
C CYS A 64 19.17 5.63 6.55
N GLY A 65 19.78 4.91 7.49
CA GLY A 65 21.17 4.48 7.41
C GLY A 65 21.38 3.39 6.36
N ASN A 66 22.62 2.93 6.18
CA ASN A 66 22.96 1.98 5.10
C ASN A 66 22.22 0.64 5.22
N ASP A 67 22.15 0.07 6.43
CA ASP A 67 21.49 -1.22 6.67
C ASP A 67 19.98 -1.12 6.35
N ALA A 68 19.35 0.01 6.71
CA ALA A 68 17.95 0.26 6.39
C ALA A 68 17.71 0.46 4.89
N GLN A 69 18.60 1.13 4.18
CA GLN A 69 18.47 1.31 2.74
C GLN A 69 18.57 -0.01 1.98
N GLU A 70 19.49 -0.90 2.37
CA GLU A 70 19.66 -2.22 1.77
C GLU A 70 18.43 -3.13 2.01
N ILE A 71 17.87 -3.07 3.21
CA ILE A 71 16.74 -3.92 3.58
C ILE A 71 15.40 -3.36 3.10
N ILE A 72 15.14 -2.06 3.28
CA ILE A 72 13.82 -1.45 3.02
C ILE A 72 13.72 -0.93 1.58
N GLY A 73 14.84 -0.55 0.96
CA GLY A 73 14.87 0.02 -0.40
C GLY A 73 14.44 1.50 -0.47
N THR A 74 14.16 2.14 0.67
CA THR A 74 13.76 3.56 0.73
C THR A 74 14.76 4.39 1.54
N LYS A 75 14.85 5.68 1.22
CA LYS A 75 15.80 6.61 1.85
C LYS A 75 15.28 7.28 3.13
N LYS A 76 13.97 7.20 3.40
CA LYS A 76 13.32 7.88 4.53
C LYS A 76 12.05 7.19 5.01
N GLN A 77 11.72 7.35 6.30
CA GLN A 77 10.39 7.07 6.88
C GLN A 77 9.81 8.34 7.49
N MET A 78 8.49 8.48 7.47
CA MET A 78 7.85 9.70 7.96
C MET A 78 7.52 9.57 9.46
N GLY A 79 7.28 10.70 10.11
CA GLY A 79 6.86 10.74 11.50
C GLY A 79 5.89 11.88 11.76
N LYS A 80 4.81 11.57 12.47
CA LYS A 80 3.71 12.49 12.78
C LYS A 80 3.41 12.53 14.27
N GLY A 81 2.97 13.70 14.75
CA GLY A 81 2.62 13.93 16.15
C GLY A 81 2.18 15.36 16.39
N SER A 82 1.56 15.62 17.54
CA SER A 82 1.21 16.99 17.91
C SER A 82 2.41 17.79 18.44
N THR A 83 3.47 17.08 18.86
CA THR A 83 4.73 17.63 19.35
C THR A 83 5.94 17.16 18.52
N PRO A 84 7.07 17.90 18.58
CA PRO A 84 8.32 17.44 17.97
C PRO A 84 8.78 16.08 18.49
N GLU A 85 8.67 15.83 19.79
CA GLU A 85 9.11 14.58 20.43
C GLU A 85 8.28 13.39 19.94
N GLN A 86 6.95 13.55 19.85
CA GLN A 86 6.06 12.52 19.31
C GLN A 86 6.33 12.25 17.83
N SER A 87 6.58 13.30 17.05
CA SER A 87 6.89 13.15 15.62
C SER A 87 8.22 12.43 15.39
N GLN A 88 9.24 12.68 16.24
CA GLN A 88 10.49 11.94 16.21
C GLN A 88 10.31 10.47 16.61
N ALA A 89 9.54 10.21 17.68
CA ALA A 89 9.24 8.84 18.11
C ALA A 89 8.52 8.05 17.01
N SER A 90 7.53 8.67 16.35
CA SER A 90 6.83 8.09 15.19
C SER A 90 7.81 7.73 14.07
N ALA A 91 8.73 8.63 13.69
CA ALA A 91 9.70 8.38 12.62
C ALA A 91 10.69 7.25 12.95
N CYS A 92 11.07 7.12 14.23
CA CYS A 92 11.94 6.02 14.69
C CYS A 92 11.18 4.68 14.71
N MET A 93 9.93 4.67 15.17
CA MET A 93 9.15 3.44 15.28
C MET A 93 8.66 2.93 13.92
N GLU A 94 8.31 3.81 12.98
CA GLU A 94 8.02 3.44 11.58
C GLU A 94 9.26 2.82 10.90
N LEU A 95 10.45 3.36 11.19
CA LEU A 95 11.71 2.75 10.75
C LEU A 95 11.97 1.38 11.37
N ALA A 96 11.70 1.21 12.67
CA ALA A 96 11.81 -0.08 13.36
C ALA A 96 10.86 -1.13 12.76
N GLU A 97 9.60 -0.74 12.53
CA GLU A 97 8.57 -1.53 11.89
C GLU A 97 9.03 -2.01 10.50
N ARG A 98 9.39 -1.06 9.63
CA ARG A 98 9.75 -1.36 8.24
C ARG A 98 11.01 -2.23 8.20
N PHE A 99 12.04 -1.86 8.96
CA PHE A 99 13.26 -2.67 9.01
C PHE A 99 12.97 -4.10 9.46
N SER A 100 12.16 -4.28 10.52
CA SER A 100 11.83 -5.59 11.06
C SER A 100 10.98 -6.42 10.09
N PHE A 101 9.94 -5.82 9.50
CA PHE A 101 9.08 -6.48 8.52
C PHE A 101 9.85 -6.89 7.25
N PHE A 102 10.63 -6.00 6.65
CA PHE A 102 11.38 -6.32 5.44
C PHE A 102 12.50 -7.34 5.70
N SER A 103 13.11 -7.32 6.89
CA SER A 103 14.05 -8.37 7.31
C SER A 103 13.35 -9.71 7.49
N PHE A 104 12.12 -9.70 8.03
CA PHE A 104 11.32 -10.90 8.20
C PHE A 104 10.98 -11.56 6.87
N ILE A 105 10.47 -10.79 5.89
CA ILE A 105 10.05 -11.34 4.59
C ILE A 105 11.22 -11.81 3.73
N LYS A 106 12.39 -11.17 3.86
CA LYS A 106 13.61 -11.52 3.10
C LYS A 106 14.34 -12.74 3.69
N ASN A 107 14.01 -13.16 4.91
CA ASN A 107 14.66 -14.30 5.56
C ASN A 107 13.86 -15.60 5.33
N PRO A 108 14.35 -16.54 4.50
CA PRO A 108 13.64 -17.79 4.22
C PRO A 108 13.47 -18.70 5.46
N ALA A 109 14.27 -18.53 6.52
CA ALA A 109 14.14 -19.33 7.75
C ALA A 109 12.83 -19.05 8.52
N ASN A 110 12.17 -17.93 8.22
CA ASN A 110 10.88 -17.53 8.78
C ASN A 110 9.68 -18.22 8.11
N PHE A 111 9.92 -19.04 7.08
CA PHE A 111 8.86 -19.67 6.31
C PHE A 111 9.07 -21.18 6.19
N ILE A 112 7.98 -21.91 6.10
CA ILE A 112 7.93 -23.24 5.46
C ILE A 112 7.39 -23.00 4.05
N THR A 113 8.20 -23.25 3.02
CA THR A 113 7.72 -23.22 1.64
C THR A 113 7.21 -24.61 1.27
N ALA A 114 5.90 -24.75 1.08
CA ALA A 114 5.25 -26.02 0.80
C ALA A 114 3.92 -25.78 0.06
N THR A 115 3.44 -26.78 -0.67
CA THR A 115 2.10 -26.75 -1.24
C THR A 115 1.03 -26.92 -0.16
N TYR A 116 -0.23 -26.62 -0.49
CA TYR A 116 -1.33 -26.83 0.45
C TYR A 116 -1.48 -28.31 0.85
N GLU A 117 -1.26 -29.25 -0.09
CA GLU A 117 -1.33 -30.68 0.21
C GLU A 117 -0.18 -31.12 1.13
N GLU A 118 1.04 -30.67 0.85
CA GLU A 118 2.23 -30.99 1.64
C GLU A 118 2.10 -30.48 3.09
N ILE A 119 1.69 -29.23 3.26
CA ILE A 119 1.55 -28.65 4.59
C ILE A 119 0.37 -29.26 5.36
N LYS A 120 -0.70 -29.65 4.67
CA LYS A 120 -1.82 -30.38 5.29
C LYS A 120 -1.39 -31.77 5.75
N ALA A 121 -0.57 -32.46 4.95
CA ALA A 121 -0.03 -33.77 5.30
C ALA A 121 0.95 -33.72 6.48
N SER A 122 1.58 -32.57 6.76
CA SER A 122 2.49 -32.40 7.89
C SER A 122 1.78 -32.41 9.25
N GLY A 123 0.45 -32.29 9.28
CA GLY A 123 -0.36 -32.32 10.51
C GLY A 123 -0.25 -31.06 11.37
N HIS A 124 0.32 -29.97 10.86
CA HIS A 124 0.33 -28.69 11.55
C HIS A 124 -1.08 -28.07 11.60
N PRO A 125 -1.44 -27.32 12.66
CA PRO A 125 -2.67 -26.54 12.66
C PRO A 125 -2.58 -25.45 11.58
N LEU A 126 -3.53 -25.43 10.66
CA LEU A 126 -3.58 -24.49 9.54
C LEU A 126 -4.72 -23.50 9.74
N MET A 127 -4.54 -22.28 9.22
CA MET A 127 -5.65 -21.37 9.04
C MET A 127 -6.72 -22.02 8.16
N PRO A 128 -8.01 -22.00 8.55
CA PRO A 128 -9.09 -22.54 7.73
C PRO A 128 -9.23 -21.82 6.39
N LEU A 129 -9.54 -22.56 5.31
CA LEU A 129 -9.69 -22.00 3.96
C LEU A 129 -10.82 -20.98 3.86
N GLU A 130 -11.81 -21.06 4.74
CA GLU A 130 -12.90 -20.08 4.86
C GLU A 130 -12.36 -18.68 5.18
N ARG A 131 -11.22 -18.56 5.86
CA ARG A 131 -10.57 -17.27 6.10
C ARG A 131 -9.93 -16.72 4.82
N LEU A 132 -9.44 -17.58 3.92
CA LEU A 132 -8.91 -17.14 2.63
C LEU A 132 -10.04 -16.62 1.74
N LEU A 133 -11.17 -17.35 1.66
CA LEU A 133 -12.36 -16.88 0.96
C LEU A 133 -12.86 -15.54 1.53
N GLN A 134 -12.94 -15.43 2.86
CA GLN A 134 -13.32 -14.19 3.53
C GLN A 134 -12.37 -13.03 3.24
N SER A 135 -11.05 -13.28 3.12
CA SER A 135 -10.05 -12.23 2.88
C SER A 135 -10.17 -11.55 1.51
N VAL A 136 -10.85 -12.21 0.57
CA VAL A 136 -11.10 -11.68 -0.77
C VAL A 136 -12.59 -11.50 -1.05
N HIS A 137 -13.46 -11.70 -0.05
CA HIS A 137 -14.92 -11.59 -0.16
C HIS A 137 -15.56 -12.49 -1.24
N ASP A 138 -14.98 -13.68 -1.45
CA ASP A 138 -15.54 -14.67 -2.36
C ASP A 138 -16.60 -15.51 -1.64
N GLU A 139 -17.87 -15.20 -1.92
CA GLU A 139 -19.04 -15.93 -1.38
C GLU A 139 -19.51 -17.06 -2.31
N HIS A 140 -18.88 -17.23 -3.47
CA HIS A 140 -19.31 -18.17 -4.51
C HIS A 140 -18.46 -19.44 -4.55
N MET A 141 -17.16 -19.30 -4.33
CA MET A 141 -16.24 -20.44 -4.29
C MET A 141 -16.38 -21.21 -2.98
N ASN A 142 -16.42 -22.55 -3.08
CA ASN A 142 -16.37 -23.42 -1.91
C ASN A 142 -14.93 -23.82 -1.57
N VAL A 143 -14.72 -24.22 -0.31
CA VAL A 143 -13.41 -24.61 0.21
C VAL A 143 -12.80 -25.83 -0.48
N ASP A 144 -13.62 -26.76 -0.99
CA ASP A 144 -13.12 -27.93 -1.73
C ASP A 144 -12.48 -27.53 -3.07
N THR A 145 -13.07 -26.55 -3.75
CA THR A 145 -12.54 -26.00 -5.00
C THR A 145 -11.28 -25.20 -4.71
N LEU A 146 -11.30 -24.30 -3.73
CA LEU A 146 -10.11 -23.54 -3.32
C LEU A 146 -8.96 -24.47 -2.91
N SER A 147 -9.24 -25.53 -2.17
CA SER A 147 -8.24 -26.55 -1.81
C SER A 147 -7.56 -27.16 -3.03
N LYS A 148 -8.30 -27.42 -4.12
CA LYS A 148 -7.74 -27.97 -5.37
C LYS A 148 -6.91 -26.94 -6.13
N LEU A 149 -7.33 -25.68 -6.14
CA LEU A 149 -6.59 -24.60 -6.77
C LEU A 149 -5.24 -24.35 -6.08
N LEU A 150 -5.20 -24.44 -4.76
CA LEU A 150 -3.98 -24.25 -3.96
C LEU A 150 -3.09 -25.50 -3.88
N ALA A 151 -3.57 -26.67 -4.33
CA ALA A 151 -2.96 -27.97 -4.06
C ALA A 151 -1.49 -28.07 -4.46
N ASN A 152 -1.09 -27.41 -5.55
CA ASN A 152 0.25 -27.50 -6.12
C ASN A 152 1.02 -26.17 -6.12
N ILE A 153 0.49 -25.12 -5.50
CA ILE A 153 1.15 -23.82 -5.47
C ILE A 153 2.18 -23.82 -4.34
N PRO A 154 3.46 -23.51 -4.59
CA PRO A 154 4.47 -23.38 -3.53
C PRO A 154 4.21 -22.09 -2.73
N ILE A 155 3.53 -22.25 -1.59
CA ILE A 155 3.14 -21.13 -0.72
C ILE A 155 4.14 -21.01 0.42
N GLN A 156 4.49 -19.77 0.80
CA GLN A 156 5.21 -19.52 2.04
C GLN A 156 4.23 -19.55 3.21
N TRP A 157 4.46 -20.43 4.17
CA TRP A 157 3.67 -20.58 5.39
C TRP A 157 4.45 -20.04 6.58
N ALA A 158 3.80 -19.26 7.43
CA ALA A 158 4.41 -18.71 8.64
C ALA A 158 3.50 -18.89 9.85
N TRP A 159 4.10 -19.00 11.04
CA TRP A 159 3.35 -19.04 12.30
C TRP A 159 2.70 -17.69 12.59
N ALA A 160 1.40 -17.72 12.88
CA ALA A 160 0.68 -16.61 13.48
C ALA A 160 -0.09 -17.07 14.72
N HIS A 161 -0.31 -16.16 15.65
CA HIS A 161 -1.22 -16.36 16.77
C HIS A 161 -2.60 -15.76 16.42
N ASN A 162 -3.64 -16.58 16.40
CA ASN A 162 -5.02 -16.14 16.32
C ASN A 162 -5.43 -15.61 17.69
N LEU A 163 -5.45 -14.29 17.86
CA LEU A 163 -5.81 -13.66 19.13
C LEU A 163 -7.30 -13.84 19.46
N THR A 164 -8.16 -14.05 18.46
CA THR A 164 -9.61 -14.25 18.68
C THR A 164 -9.91 -15.63 19.26
N LYS A 165 -9.20 -16.66 18.79
CA LYS A 165 -9.38 -18.05 19.26
C LYS A 165 -8.30 -18.52 20.24
N THR A 166 -7.28 -17.70 20.48
CA THR A 166 -6.13 -17.99 21.34
C THR A 166 -5.39 -19.28 20.96
N GLU A 167 -5.09 -19.44 19.67
CA GLU A 167 -4.40 -20.59 19.11
C GLU A 167 -3.30 -20.17 18.13
N ASP A 168 -2.28 -21.01 17.96
CA ASP A 168 -1.26 -20.77 16.94
C ASP A 168 -1.56 -21.63 15.71
N VAL A 169 -1.50 -21.00 14.54
CA VAL A 169 -1.76 -21.65 13.25
C VAL A 169 -0.70 -21.24 12.23
N LEU A 170 -0.50 -22.09 11.22
CA LEU A 170 0.21 -21.69 10.02
C LEU A 170 -0.73 -20.92 9.10
N VAL A 171 -0.29 -19.73 8.70
CA VAL A 171 -0.99 -18.85 7.78
C VAL A 171 -0.27 -18.86 6.44
N PRO A 172 -1.00 -18.92 5.31
CA PRO A 172 -0.40 -18.81 3.98
C PRO A 172 0.04 -17.37 3.73
N PHE A 173 1.25 -17.02 4.18
CA PHE A 173 1.80 -15.68 4.10
C PHE A 173 1.77 -15.12 2.69
N SER A 174 2.11 -15.91 1.66
CA SER A 174 2.07 -15.44 0.27
C SER A 174 0.69 -14.95 -0.16
N TRP A 175 -0.38 -15.60 0.31
CA TRP A 175 -1.77 -15.21 0.02
C TRP A 175 -2.09 -13.84 0.62
N PHE A 176 -1.85 -13.67 1.92
CA PHE A 176 -2.14 -12.41 2.60
C PHE A 176 -1.21 -11.28 2.18
N PHE A 177 0.05 -11.58 1.83
CA PHE A 177 0.96 -10.58 1.31
C PHE A 177 0.52 -10.06 -0.06
N ALA A 178 -0.08 -10.91 -0.91
CA ALA A 178 -0.65 -10.49 -2.19
C ALA A 178 -1.85 -9.54 -2.05
N ILE A 179 -2.57 -9.59 -0.91
CA ILE A 179 -3.72 -8.74 -0.58
C ILE A 179 -3.29 -7.49 0.19
N ASN A 180 -2.62 -7.70 1.33
CA ASN A 180 -2.33 -6.67 2.33
C ASN A 180 -1.03 -5.92 2.01
N GLU A 181 -0.02 -6.62 1.47
CA GLU A 181 1.34 -6.13 1.23
C GLU A 181 1.90 -5.39 2.46
N PHE A 182 1.90 -4.05 2.43
CA PHE A 182 2.46 -3.18 3.46
C PHE A 182 1.44 -2.70 4.50
N ASN A 183 0.18 -3.16 4.45
CA ASN A 183 -0.82 -2.88 5.48
C ASN A 183 -0.75 -3.93 6.58
N GLY A 184 -0.69 -3.49 7.84
CA GLY A 184 -0.63 -4.36 9.01
C GLY A 184 0.72 -4.54 9.70
N PRO A 185 1.90 -4.21 9.13
CA PRO A 185 3.12 -4.11 9.91
C PRO A 185 2.96 -3.01 10.96
N SER A 186 3.42 -3.26 12.17
CA SER A 186 3.47 -2.24 13.22
C SER A 186 4.60 -2.53 14.20
N ALA A 187 5.12 -1.48 14.83
CA ALA A 187 6.05 -1.60 15.94
C ALA A 187 5.60 -0.76 17.15
N GLY A 188 6.00 -1.18 18.34
CA GLY A 188 5.58 -0.55 19.59
C GLY A 188 6.62 -0.69 20.69
N ASN A 189 6.45 0.08 21.77
CA ASN A 189 7.27 -0.07 22.98
C ASN A 189 6.98 -1.38 23.75
N SER A 190 5.83 -2.01 23.46
CA SER A 190 5.42 -3.35 23.88
C SER A 190 4.73 -4.07 22.71
N TYR A 191 4.47 -5.37 22.85
CA TYR A 191 3.67 -6.10 21.85
C TYR A 191 2.22 -5.62 21.83
N GLU A 192 1.64 -5.27 22.97
CA GLU A 192 0.28 -4.74 23.07
C GLU A 192 0.15 -3.40 22.33
N GLU A 193 1.15 -2.52 22.45
CA GLU A 193 1.20 -1.26 21.71
C GLU A 193 1.30 -1.51 20.19
N ALA A 194 2.18 -2.43 19.77
CA ALA A 194 2.34 -2.78 18.36
C ALA A 194 1.04 -3.40 17.80
N ILE A 195 0.44 -4.35 18.51
CA ILE A 195 -0.82 -5.01 18.11
C ILE A 195 -1.96 -4.00 18.03
N SER A 196 -2.08 -3.11 19.03
CA SER A 196 -3.10 -2.06 19.03
C SER A 196 -3.00 -1.17 17.79
N GLN A 197 -1.78 -0.74 17.47
CA GLN A 197 -1.51 0.06 16.27
C GLN A 197 -1.81 -0.72 14.98
N GLY A 198 -1.44 -2.00 14.90
CA GLY A 198 -1.67 -2.84 13.73
C GLY A 198 -3.17 -3.10 13.47
N ILE A 199 -3.95 -3.36 14.52
CA ILE A 199 -5.42 -3.50 14.41
C ILE A 199 -6.04 -2.17 13.95
N CYS A 200 -5.65 -1.05 14.57
CA CYS A 200 -6.17 0.27 14.21
C CYS A 200 -5.88 0.61 12.74
N GLU A 201 -4.68 0.32 12.23
CA GLU A 201 -4.34 0.55 10.83
C GLU A 201 -5.22 -0.27 9.88
N ILE A 202 -5.39 -1.57 10.13
CA ILE A 202 -6.21 -2.42 9.27
C ILE A 202 -7.68 -1.96 9.28
N VAL A 203 -8.21 -1.57 10.45
CA VAL A 203 -9.56 -1.01 10.56
C VAL A 203 -9.69 0.31 9.82
N GLU A 204 -8.72 1.22 9.99
CA GLU A 204 -8.65 2.50 9.27
C GLU A 204 -8.78 2.28 7.76
N ARG A 205 -7.99 1.34 7.20
CA ARG A 205 -8.00 1.00 5.78
C ARG A 205 -9.33 0.38 5.34
N HIS A 206 -9.89 -0.52 6.14
CA HIS A 206 -11.18 -1.16 5.88
C HIS A 206 -12.32 -0.15 5.80
N VAL A 207 -12.49 0.71 6.81
CA VAL A 207 -13.60 1.68 6.80
C VAL A 207 -13.41 2.76 5.75
N CYS A 208 -12.16 3.18 5.48
CA CYS A 208 -11.85 4.09 4.39
C CYS A 208 -12.29 3.53 3.03
N ALA A 209 -11.93 2.27 2.76
CA ALA A 209 -12.31 1.59 1.52
C ALA A 209 -13.83 1.53 1.36
N LEU A 210 -14.56 1.12 2.41
CA LEU A 210 -16.02 1.05 2.42
C LEU A 210 -16.68 2.42 2.16
N VAL A 211 -16.27 3.45 2.92
CA VAL A 211 -16.84 4.80 2.80
C VAL A 211 -16.65 5.36 1.39
N THR A 212 -15.47 5.19 0.80
CA THR A 212 -15.18 5.76 -0.52
C THR A 212 -15.83 4.99 -1.66
N ARG A 213 -15.83 3.65 -1.58
CA ARG A 213 -16.41 2.79 -2.61
C ARG A 213 -17.91 3.03 -2.71
N ASP A 214 -18.57 3.01 -1.57
CA ASP A 214 -20.03 3.08 -1.50
C ASP A 214 -20.54 4.52 -1.34
N ARG A 215 -19.63 5.51 -1.37
CA ARG A 215 -19.89 6.95 -1.13
C ARG A 215 -20.80 7.18 0.09
N LEU A 216 -20.48 6.51 1.18
CA LEU A 216 -21.30 6.50 2.39
C LEU A 216 -21.35 7.90 3.02
N LYS A 217 -22.56 8.41 3.29
CA LYS A 217 -22.77 9.67 4.01
C LYS A 217 -22.52 9.50 5.51
N ALA A 218 -21.25 9.36 5.88
CA ALA A 218 -20.78 9.28 7.25
C ALA A 218 -21.13 10.57 8.03
N PRO A 219 -21.69 10.50 9.25
CA PRO A 219 -22.09 11.68 10.01
C PRO A 219 -20.93 12.67 10.19
N SER A 220 -21.20 13.97 10.05
CA SER A 220 -20.21 15.00 10.39
C SER A 220 -19.99 15.06 11.90
N ILE A 221 -18.79 15.47 12.33
CA ILE A 221 -18.47 15.73 13.73
C ILE A 221 -18.58 17.23 14.00
N ASN A 222 -19.35 17.59 15.01
CA ASN A 222 -19.52 18.99 15.43
C ASN A 222 -18.21 19.54 16.00
N LEU A 223 -17.58 20.49 15.30
CA LEU A 223 -16.27 21.04 15.72
C LEU A 223 -16.34 21.80 17.05
N ASP A 224 -17.47 22.43 17.34
CA ASP A 224 -17.68 23.24 18.54
C ASP A 224 -17.79 22.39 19.83
N THR A 225 -18.00 21.08 19.72
CA THR A 225 -18.18 20.20 20.89
C THR A 225 -16.90 19.48 21.32
N ILE A 226 -15.80 19.70 20.60
CA ILE A 226 -14.51 19.06 20.86
C ILE A 226 -13.87 19.65 22.12
N LYS A 227 -13.72 18.83 23.16
CA LYS A 227 -13.21 19.24 24.48
C LYS A 227 -11.72 18.93 24.69
N ASP A 228 -11.17 17.96 23.95
CA ASP A 228 -9.76 17.61 24.07
C ASP A 228 -8.88 18.80 23.67
N LYS A 229 -7.94 19.16 24.55
CA LYS A 229 -7.13 20.38 24.40
C LYS A 229 -6.18 20.29 23.21
N VAL A 230 -5.62 19.11 22.93
CA VAL A 230 -4.69 18.91 21.83
C VAL A 230 -5.44 18.98 20.51
N ALA A 231 -6.55 18.24 20.39
CA ALA A 231 -7.40 18.26 19.20
C ALA A 231 -7.91 19.67 18.88
N SER A 232 -8.43 20.38 19.90
CA SER A 232 -8.91 21.77 19.76
C SER A 232 -7.78 22.71 19.30
N HIS A 233 -6.58 22.55 19.85
CA HIS A 233 -5.43 23.36 19.49
C HIS A 233 -4.97 23.10 18.04
N LEU A 234 -4.98 21.83 17.61
CA LEU A 234 -4.67 21.46 16.21
C LEU A 234 -5.70 22.05 15.24
N LEU A 235 -7.01 21.93 15.54
CA LEU A 235 -8.06 22.54 14.71
C LEU A 235 -7.93 24.07 14.59
N ALA A 236 -7.56 24.73 15.70
CA ALA A 236 -7.30 26.17 15.69
C ALA A 236 -6.13 26.54 14.76
N LYS A 237 -5.12 25.67 14.60
CA LYS A 237 -3.98 25.88 13.67
C LYS A 237 -4.41 25.84 12.20
N PHE A 238 -5.37 24.98 11.82
CA PHE A 238 -5.96 25.00 10.49
C PHE A 238 -6.83 26.24 10.29
N THR A 239 -7.76 26.50 11.23
CA THR A 239 -8.72 27.60 11.17
C THR A 239 -8.04 28.97 11.04
N ARG A 240 -7.00 29.24 11.86
CA ARG A 240 -6.25 30.51 11.82
C ARG A 240 -5.52 30.75 10.48
N ASN A 241 -5.26 29.68 9.72
CA ASN A 241 -4.62 29.72 8.41
C ASN A 241 -5.63 29.77 7.25
N GLY A 242 -6.93 29.89 7.54
CA GLY A 242 -7.99 29.90 6.53
C GLY A 242 -8.28 28.53 5.92
N ILE A 243 -7.83 27.44 6.56
CA ILE A 243 -7.97 26.08 6.05
C ILE A 243 -9.25 25.48 6.62
N SER A 244 -10.15 25.07 5.73
CA SER A 244 -11.39 24.40 6.11
C SER A 244 -11.11 22.93 6.39
N VAL A 245 -11.63 22.42 7.51
CA VAL A 245 -11.51 21.00 7.90
C VAL A 245 -12.92 20.41 8.04
N TYR A 246 -13.14 19.29 7.38
CA TYR A 246 -14.35 18.47 7.46
C TYR A 246 -14.00 17.18 8.20
N LEU A 247 -14.75 16.87 9.25
CA LEU A 247 -14.55 15.68 10.07
C LEU A 247 -15.79 14.81 10.03
N ASN A 248 -15.63 13.51 9.84
CA ASN A 248 -16.74 12.57 9.77
C ASN A 248 -16.43 11.30 10.58
N ASP A 249 -17.45 10.73 11.20
CA ASP A 249 -17.36 9.46 11.92
C ASP A 249 -17.36 8.27 10.94
N PHE A 250 -16.18 7.66 10.80
CA PHE A 250 -15.93 6.50 9.95
C PHE A 250 -15.96 5.19 10.74
N THR A 251 -16.39 5.19 12.00
CA THR A 251 -16.39 4.00 12.86
C THR A 251 -17.23 2.86 12.26
N LEU A 252 -18.29 3.20 11.51
CA LEU A 252 -19.23 2.26 10.90
C LEU A 252 -19.70 1.20 11.91
N ASP A 253 -19.67 -0.08 11.52
CA ASP A 253 -20.06 -1.21 12.34
C ASP A 253 -18.88 -1.91 13.02
N THR A 254 -17.66 -1.38 12.87
CA THR A 254 -16.45 -1.95 13.49
C THR A 254 -16.42 -1.72 14.99
N GLY A 255 -17.08 -0.64 15.46
CA GLY A 255 -17.08 -0.22 16.86
C GLY A 255 -15.74 0.29 17.38
N ILE A 256 -14.77 0.49 16.48
CA ILE A 256 -13.44 1.05 16.79
C ILE A 256 -13.40 2.47 16.22
N PRO A 257 -13.13 3.50 17.05
CA PRO A 257 -13.24 4.89 16.61
C PRO A 257 -12.33 5.22 15.44
N THR A 258 -12.94 5.63 14.32
CA THR A 258 -12.23 6.14 13.15
C THR A 258 -12.80 7.47 12.73
N ILE A 259 -11.94 8.45 12.49
CA ILE A 259 -12.32 9.79 12.05
C ILE A 259 -11.73 10.04 10.67
N GLY A 260 -12.59 10.24 9.68
CA GLY A 260 -12.21 10.80 8.39
C GLY A 260 -11.97 12.30 8.52
N ALA A 261 -10.87 12.79 7.97
CA ALA A 261 -10.51 14.20 7.96
C ALA A 261 -10.16 14.65 6.54
N MET A 262 -10.94 15.61 6.02
CA MET A 262 -10.67 16.29 4.76
C MET A 262 -10.33 17.75 5.02
N ALA A 263 -9.27 18.26 4.40
CA ALA A 263 -8.84 19.64 4.56
C ALA A 263 -8.54 20.31 3.22
N ILE A 264 -8.93 21.57 3.10
CA ILE A 264 -8.74 22.39 1.91
C ILE A 264 -8.38 23.83 2.29
N ASP A 265 -7.30 24.33 1.67
CA ASP A 265 -6.96 25.75 1.69
C ASP A 265 -7.54 26.42 0.44
N GLN A 266 -8.68 27.09 0.58
CA GLN A 266 -9.35 27.75 -0.55
C GLN A 266 -8.52 28.90 -1.14
N GLY A 267 -7.55 29.44 -0.39
CA GLY A 267 -6.67 30.51 -0.88
C GLY A 267 -5.58 30.01 -1.83
N THR A 268 -5.20 28.74 -1.72
CA THR A 268 -4.09 28.15 -2.49
C THR A 268 -4.52 27.03 -3.43
N PHE A 269 -5.66 26.38 -3.19
CA PHE A 269 -6.21 25.34 -4.05
C PHE A 269 -6.79 25.91 -5.36
N PRO A 270 -6.62 25.23 -6.52
CA PRO A 270 -5.80 24.04 -6.77
C PRO A 270 -4.35 24.38 -7.19
N LYS A 271 -3.93 25.65 -7.05
CA LYS A 271 -2.69 26.16 -7.66
C LYS A 271 -1.42 25.70 -6.96
N THR A 272 -1.38 25.79 -5.64
CA THR A 272 -0.19 25.50 -4.82
C THR A 272 -0.45 24.53 -3.68
N SER A 273 -1.67 23.97 -3.62
CA SER A 273 -2.11 22.96 -2.67
C SER A 273 -3.19 22.07 -3.29
N GLU A 274 -3.44 20.93 -2.65
CA GLU A 274 -4.44 19.93 -3.02
C GLU A 274 -5.49 19.77 -1.90
N ILE A 275 -6.61 19.11 -2.19
CA ILE A 275 -7.50 18.61 -1.14
C ILE A 275 -6.82 17.41 -0.49
N VAL A 276 -6.60 17.50 0.83
CA VAL A 276 -6.01 16.41 1.60
C VAL A 276 -7.13 15.65 2.27
N TYR A 277 -7.12 14.32 2.12
CA TYR A 277 -8.15 13.45 2.65
C TYR A 277 -7.51 12.20 3.25
N THR A 278 -7.69 12.01 4.56
CA THR A 278 -7.12 10.90 5.31
C THR A 278 -8.04 10.52 6.48
N ALA A 279 -7.65 9.53 7.28
CA ALA A 279 -8.36 9.15 8.49
C ALA A 279 -7.40 8.84 9.64
N GLY A 280 -7.92 8.83 10.86
CA GLY A 280 -7.21 8.36 12.05
C GLY A 280 -8.06 7.39 12.83
N THR A 281 -7.49 6.23 13.20
CA THR A 281 -8.16 5.22 14.03
C THR A 281 -7.38 4.97 15.31
N THR A 282 -8.06 4.97 16.45
CA THR A 282 -7.54 4.55 17.76
C THR A 282 -8.69 4.14 18.69
N PRO A 283 -8.46 3.42 19.79
CA PRO A 283 -9.50 3.08 20.78
C PRO A 283 -10.26 4.29 21.38
N ASN A 284 -9.64 5.48 21.40
CA ASN A 284 -10.20 6.70 21.95
C ASN A 284 -10.57 7.72 20.84
N PRO A 285 -11.80 8.26 20.78
CA PRO A 285 -12.21 9.21 19.73
C PRO A 285 -11.34 10.47 19.62
N ALA A 286 -10.90 11.04 20.74
CA ALA A 286 -10.06 12.24 20.72
C ALA A 286 -8.65 11.94 20.18
N LYS A 287 -8.09 10.76 20.50
CA LYS A 287 -6.80 10.33 19.94
C LYS A 287 -6.91 9.99 18.45
N ALA A 288 -8.03 9.44 18.01
CA ALA A 288 -8.33 9.21 16.59
C ALA A 288 -8.36 10.54 15.83
N LEU A 289 -8.97 11.58 16.41
CA LEU A 289 -9.02 12.93 15.84
C LEU A 289 -7.62 13.55 15.72
N ILE A 290 -6.81 13.48 16.79
CA ILE A 290 -5.45 14.00 16.79
C ILE A 290 -4.61 13.30 15.71
N ARG A 291 -4.75 11.97 15.58
CA ARG A 291 -4.09 11.19 14.54
C ARG A 291 -4.51 11.66 13.14
N ALA A 292 -5.81 11.84 12.89
CA ALA A 292 -6.32 12.29 11.61
C ALA A 292 -5.77 13.69 11.23
N LEU A 293 -5.80 14.65 12.18
CA LEU A 293 -5.31 16.03 11.95
C LEU A 293 -3.79 16.10 11.72
N THR A 294 -3.01 15.31 12.45
CA THR A 294 -1.55 15.26 12.26
C THR A 294 -1.17 14.58 10.94
N GLU A 295 -1.97 13.63 10.47
CA GLU A 295 -1.80 13.02 9.15
C GLU A 295 -2.17 13.97 8.02
N VAL A 296 -3.21 14.80 8.18
CA VAL A 296 -3.51 15.89 7.23
C VAL A 296 -2.29 16.80 7.08
N ALA A 297 -1.66 17.23 8.18
CA ALA A 297 -0.49 18.10 8.15
C ALA A 297 0.72 17.45 7.44
N GLN A 298 0.95 16.16 7.70
CA GLN A 298 2.01 15.38 7.05
C GLN A 298 1.84 15.32 5.53
N LEU A 299 0.62 15.06 5.06
CA LEU A 299 0.32 14.94 3.62
C LEU A 299 0.31 16.30 2.92
N ALA A 300 -0.19 17.35 3.58
CA ALA A 300 -0.38 18.65 2.96
C ALA A 300 0.90 19.44 2.70
N GLY A 301 1.99 19.15 3.43
CA GLY A 301 3.20 19.98 3.42
C GLY A 301 2.86 21.47 3.60
N ASP A 302 2.03 21.80 4.58
CA ASP A 302 1.54 23.16 4.89
C ASP A 302 0.68 23.87 3.80
N PHE A 303 0.13 23.16 2.80
CA PHE A 303 -0.77 23.72 1.78
C PHE A 303 -0.18 24.89 0.96
N HIS A 304 1.14 24.95 0.77
CA HIS A 304 1.76 25.97 -0.10
C HIS A 304 3.06 25.52 -0.77
N THR A 305 3.40 24.24 -0.67
CA THR A 305 4.67 23.69 -1.13
C THR A 305 4.64 23.26 -2.59
N LYS A 306 3.48 23.32 -3.26
CA LYS A 306 3.25 22.69 -4.58
C LYS A 306 3.59 21.18 -4.60
N ALA A 307 3.73 20.58 -3.42
CA ALA A 307 3.99 19.17 -3.28
C ALA A 307 2.70 18.40 -3.58
N ASN A 308 2.83 17.31 -4.32
CA ASN A 308 1.76 16.36 -4.54
C ASN A 308 1.95 15.19 -3.58
N TYR A 309 0.94 14.87 -2.76
CA TYR A 309 1.02 13.70 -1.89
C TYR A 309 0.63 12.43 -2.64
N VAL A 310 1.16 11.30 -2.18
CA VAL A 310 0.80 9.97 -2.64
C VAL A 310 -0.42 9.51 -1.86
N ALA A 311 -1.50 9.17 -2.57
CA ALA A 311 -2.70 8.64 -1.94
C ALA A 311 -2.38 7.33 -1.21
N SER A 312 -2.96 7.14 -0.02
CA SER A 312 -2.82 5.89 0.73
C SER A 312 -4.20 5.27 0.96
N GLY A 313 -4.81 5.47 2.12
CA GLY A 313 -6.11 4.88 2.45
C GLY A 313 -7.32 5.48 1.72
N LEU A 314 -7.28 6.77 1.38
CA LEU A 314 -8.39 7.51 0.77
C LEU A 314 -7.96 8.13 -0.58
N PRO A 315 -8.91 8.32 -1.54
CA PRO A 315 -8.62 8.91 -2.86
C PRO A 315 -8.25 10.39 -2.75
N LYS A 316 -7.60 10.92 -3.80
CA LYS A 316 -7.29 12.34 -3.92
C LYS A 316 -8.47 13.07 -4.56
N PRO A 317 -9.23 13.88 -3.82
CA PRO A 317 -10.37 14.57 -4.41
C PRO A 317 -9.91 15.69 -5.35
N SER A 318 -10.55 15.78 -6.50
CA SER A 318 -10.30 16.83 -7.50
C SER A 318 -11.14 18.09 -7.24
N SER A 319 -12.25 17.95 -6.51
CA SER A 319 -13.19 19.04 -6.20
C SER A 319 -14.02 18.73 -4.96
N LEU A 320 -14.61 19.77 -4.35
CA LEU A 320 -15.57 19.57 -3.25
C LEU A 320 -16.87 18.93 -3.72
N THR A 321 -17.25 19.09 -4.99
CA THR A 321 -18.46 18.49 -5.56
C THR A 321 -18.37 16.96 -5.59
N GLU A 322 -17.19 16.42 -5.89
CA GLU A 322 -16.91 14.98 -5.82
C GLU A 322 -17.12 14.42 -4.40
N MET A 323 -16.93 15.28 -3.39
CA MET A 323 -16.96 14.94 -1.97
C MET A 323 -18.25 15.36 -1.26
N ASP A 324 -19.37 15.55 -1.97
CA ASP A 324 -20.65 15.94 -1.36
C ASP A 324 -21.08 15.00 -0.23
N TYR A 325 -20.80 13.70 -0.34
CA TYR A 325 -21.12 12.71 0.69
C TYR A 325 -20.36 12.90 2.01
N ILE A 326 -19.22 13.61 1.97
CA ILE A 326 -18.41 13.99 3.14
C ILE A 326 -18.74 15.39 3.61
N VAL A 327 -18.90 16.34 2.69
CA VAL A 327 -19.15 17.76 2.98
C VAL A 327 -20.58 17.98 3.49
N ASN A 328 -21.56 17.29 2.91
CA ASN A 328 -22.98 17.41 3.21
C ASN A 328 -23.62 16.03 3.51
N PRO A 329 -23.22 15.38 4.62
CA PRO A 329 -23.71 14.04 4.95
C PRO A 329 -25.16 14.05 5.45
N GLY A 330 -25.69 15.21 5.87
CA GLY A 330 -27.07 15.39 6.33
C GLY A 330 -27.35 14.91 7.76
N LYS A 331 -26.34 14.37 8.45
CA LYS A 331 -26.37 14.00 9.87
C LYS A 331 -25.12 14.53 10.54
N SER A 332 -25.23 14.94 11.80
CA SER A 332 -24.10 15.36 12.63
C SER A 332 -24.17 14.70 14.00
N ILE A 333 -23.02 14.45 14.60
CA ILE A 333 -22.83 13.92 15.95
C ILE A 333 -21.81 14.76 16.72
N ASP A 334 -21.80 14.63 18.04
CA ASP A 334 -20.71 15.13 18.86
C ASP A 334 -19.57 14.10 18.92
N LEU A 335 -18.33 14.54 19.14
CA LEU A 335 -17.19 13.63 19.30
C LEU A 335 -17.41 12.62 20.45
N ASP A 336 -18.08 13.07 21.52
CA ASP A 336 -18.40 12.26 22.70
C ASP A 336 -19.51 11.21 22.44
N ASP A 337 -20.22 11.28 21.31
CA ASP A 337 -21.22 10.27 20.91
C ASP A 337 -20.59 9.03 20.26
N MET A 338 -19.33 9.14 19.82
CA MET A 338 -18.57 8.03 19.25
C MET A 338 -18.27 6.97 20.34
N PRO A 339 -18.14 5.68 19.98
CA PRO A 339 -17.76 4.67 20.96
C PRO A 339 -16.38 5.00 21.56
N ASP A 340 -16.19 4.76 22.85
CA ASP A 340 -14.87 4.82 23.48
C ASP A 340 -14.57 3.45 24.07
N ILE A 341 -13.59 2.77 23.50
CA ILE A 341 -13.16 1.44 23.93
C ILE A 341 -11.76 1.48 24.57
N SER A 342 -11.30 2.69 24.93
CA SER A 342 -9.99 2.90 25.52
C SER A 342 -9.93 2.47 26.99
N ASP A 343 -8.72 2.11 27.42
CA ASP A 343 -8.43 1.71 28.80
C ASP A 343 -7.01 2.17 29.18
N ASN A 344 -6.69 2.21 30.48
CA ASN A 344 -5.33 2.56 30.90
C ASN A 344 -4.31 1.43 30.64
N ASN A 345 -4.77 0.21 30.39
CA ASN A 345 -3.96 -0.95 30.02
C ASN A 345 -4.19 -1.30 28.54
N MET A 346 -3.13 -1.24 27.73
CA MET A 346 -3.20 -1.54 26.29
C MET A 346 -3.64 -2.97 25.99
N ARG A 347 -3.39 -3.92 26.90
CA ARG A 347 -3.94 -5.27 26.78
C ARG A 347 -5.46 -5.26 26.71
N THR A 348 -6.10 -4.54 27.63
CA THR A 348 -7.57 -4.42 27.68
C THR A 348 -8.09 -3.78 26.39
N GLU A 349 -7.39 -2.79 25.84
CA GLU A 349 -7.77 -2.18 24.56
C GLU A 349 -7.68 -3.15 23.39
N VAL A 350 -6.62 -3.95 23.32
CA VAL A 350 -6.48 -5.01 22.32
C VAL A 350 -7.62 -6.02 22.46
N GLU A 351 -7.95 -6.46 23.69
CA GLU A 351 -9.06 -7.36 23.97
C GLU A 351 -10.43 -6.75 23.58
N ASN A 352 -10.63 -5.45 23.80
CA ASN A 352 -11.84 -4.71 23.39
C ASN A 352 -11.98 -4.62 21.86
N MET A 353 -10.88 -4.35 21.15
CA MET A 353 -10.86 -4.31 19.69
C MET A 353 -11.14 -5.68 19.08
N ILE A 354 -10.51 -6.74 19.60
CA ILE A 354 -10.77 -8.13 19.19
C ILE A 354 -12.25 -8.46 19.40
N SER A 355 -12.81 -8.12 20.57
CA SER A 355 -14.22 -8.36 20.87
C SER A 355 -15.15 -7.62 19.91
N SER A 356 -14.78 -6.39 19.50
CA SER A 356 -15.56 -5.60 18.55
C SER A 356 -15.55 -6.20 17.14
N LEU A 357 -14.37 -6.59 16.65
CA LEU A 357 -14.20 -7.24 15.34
C LEU A 357 -14.84 -8.63 15.29
N GLN A 358 -14.76 -9.40 16.38
CA GLN A 358 -15.36 -10.74 16.46
C GLN A 358 -16.89 -10.70 16.28
N ARG A 359 -17.57 -9.63 16.74
CA ARG A 359 -19.01 -9.44 16.50
C ARG A 359 -19.37 -9.34 15.00
N ARG A 360 -18.40 -9.02 14.15
CA ARG A 360 -18.51 -8.97 12.68
C ARG A 360 -17.92 -10.22 12.00
N GLY A 361 -17.53 -11.23 12.77
CA GLY A 361 -16.89 -12.44 12.24
C GLY A 361 -15.47 -12.23 11.73
N MET A 362 -14.83 -11.12 12.10
CA MET A 362 -13.46 -10.78 11.75
C MET A 362 -12.52 -11.27 12.85
N GLU A 363 -11.68 -12.24 12.52
CA GLU A 363 -10.67 -12.80 13.43
C GLU A 363 -9.34 -12.06 13.27
N VAL A 364 -8.59 -11.88 14.37
CA VAL A 364 -7.31 -11.15 14.38
C VAL A 364 -6.16 -12.12 14.51
N PHE A 365 -5.28 -12.14 13.50
CA PHE A 365 -4.07 -12.97 13.47
C PHE A 365 -2.84 -12.07 13.53
N ILE A 366 -1.89 -12.43 14.38
CA ILE A 366 -0.65 -11.68 14.58
C ILE A 366 0.54 -12.58 14.29
N MET A 367 1.38 -12.16 13.34
CA MET A 367 2.70 -12.74 13.11
C MET A 367 3.75 -11.92 13.84
N ASN A 368 4.67 -12.58 14.55
CA ASN A 368 5.79 -11.91 15.20
C ASN A 368 6.89 -11.62 14.17
N THR A 369 7.14 -10.34 13.89
CA THR A 369 8.14 -9.89 12.91
C THR A 369 9.35 -9.24 13.57
N ILE A 370 9.51 -9.40 14.89
CA ILE A 370 10.66 -8.86 15.64
C ILE A 370 11.99 -9.23 14.98
N HIS A 371 12.84 -8.24 14.78
CA HIS A 371 14.19 -8.48 14.27
C HIS A 371 15.11 -8.96 15.41
N GLU A 372 15.82 -10.06 15.19
CA GLU A 372 16.63 -10.76 16.22
C GLU A 372 17.66 -9.88 16.93
N ARG A 373 18.31 -8.95 16.23
CA ARG A 373 19.24 -7.98 16.85
C ARG A 373 18.52 -6.74 17.40
N LEU A 374 17.63 -6.12 16.63
CA LEU A 374 16.93 -4.90 17.05
C LEU A 374 16.12 -5.09 18.32
N GLN A 375 15.42 -6.23 18.48
CA GLN A 375 14.62 -6.57 19.65
C GLN A 375 13.59 -5.50 20.05
N ILE A 376 13.05 -4.79 19.06
CA ILE A 376 11.91 -3.89 19.22
C ILE A 376 10.64 -4.67 18.84
N PRO A 377 9.62 -4.73 19.71
CA PRO A 377 8.35 -5.41 19.40
C PRO A 377 7.79 -4.95 18.06
N ALA A 378 7.67 -5.89 17.13
CA ALA A 378 7.12 -5.67 15.81
C ALA A 378 6.25 -6.86 15.41
N VAL A 379 5.14 -6.56 14.76
CA VAL A 379 4.16 -7.55 14.33
C VAL A 379 3.67 -7.30 12.91
N TYR A 380 3.05 -8.31 12.30
CA TYR A 380 2.25 -8.17 11.09
C TYR A 380 0.83 -8.66 11.38
N THR A 381 -0.13 -7.75 11.24
CA THR A 381 -1.54 -7.96 11.57
C THR A 381 -2.33 -8.38 10.35
N ILE A 382 -3.07 -9.48 10.46
CA ILE A 382 -3.95 -10.01 9.42
C ILE A 382 -5.35 -10.13 9.98
N ILE A 383 -6.32 -9.52 9.30
CA ILE A 383 -7.74 -9.57 9.66
C ILE A 383 -8.54 -9.96 8.41
N PRO A 384 -8.82 -11.26 8.20
CA PRO A 384 -9.61 -11.70 7.06
C PRO A 384 -10.99 -11.03 7.03
N GLY A 385 -11.36 -10.48 5.87
CA GLY A 385 -12.57 -9.68 5.68
C GLY A 385 -12.36 -8.17 5.80
N ALA A 386 -11.14 -7.70 6.09
CA ALA A 386 -10.80 -6.29 5.94
C ALA A 386 -10.75 -5.91 4.44
N HIS A 387 -11.19 -4.69 4.13
CA HIS A 387 -11.21 -4.18 2.76
C HIS A 387 -10.01 -3.27 2.54
N PHE A 388 -9.45 -3.28 1.32
CA PHE A 388 -8.38 -2.38 0.91
C PHE A 388 -8.73 -1.78 -0.45
N ARG A 389 -8.57 -0.46 -0.59
CA ARG A 389 -9.08 0.35 -1.72
C ARG A 389 -8.86 -0.27 -3.10
N GLU A 390 -7.71 -0.87 -3.35
CA GLU A 390 -7.30 -1.33 -4.69
C GLU A 390 -7.22 -2.85 -4.84
N ARG A 391 -7.34 -3.63 -3.75
CA ARG A 391 -6.86 -5.03 -3.75
C ARG A 391 -7.90 -6.07 -3.38
N SER A 392 -8.85 -5.77 -2.49
CA SER A 392 -9.86 -6.75 -2.05
C SER A 392 -11.14 -6.72 -2.90
N MET A 393 -11.08 -6.19 -4.12
CA MET A 393 -12.28 -5.77 -4.87
C MET A 393 -12.82 -6.83 -5.84
N ILE A 394 -12.01 -7.83 -6.20
CA ILE A 394 -12.31 -8.72 -7.32
C ILE A 394 -13.19 -9.92 -6.90
N ASN A 395 -13.46 -10.10 -5.59
CA ASN A 395 -14.39 -11.10 -5.05
C ASN A 395 -14.23 -12.54 -5.61
N ASP A 396 -13.02 -12.88 -6.06
CA ASP A 396 -12.70 -14.13 -6.74
C ASP A 396 -11.38 -14.70 -6.21
N ALA A 397 -11.47 -15.74 -5.39
CA ALA A 397 -10.31 -16.42 -4.82
C ALA A 397 -9.47 -17.16 -5.88
N GLY A 398 -10.07 -17.54 -7.00
CA GLY A 398 -9.38 -18.18 -8.10
C GLY A 398 -8.39 -17.23 -8.78
N LEU A 399 -8.70 -15.94 -8.88
CA LEU A 399 -7.76 -14.93 -9.38
C LEU A 399 -6.50 -14.84 -8.51
N PHE A 400 -6.67 -14.80 -7.18
CA PHE A 400 -5.52 -14.75 -6.26
C PHE A 400 -4.69 -16.02 -6.32
N ALA A 401 -5.33 -17.19 -6.43
CA ALA A 401 -4.62 -18.44 -6.66
C ALA A 401 -3.82 -18.39 -7.98
N ALA A 402 -4.40 -17.88 -9.07
CA ALA A 402 -3.73 -17.75 -10.36
C ALA A 402 -2.54 -16.78 -10.31
N LYS A 403 -2.70 -15.65 -9.60
CA LYS A 403 -1.62 -14.71 -9.33
C LYS A 403 -0.47 -15.37 -8.58
N LEU A 404 -0.76 -16.17 -7.54
CA LEU A 404 0.26 -16.92 -6.83
C LEU A 404 0.96 -17.95 -7.73
N VAL A 405 0.25 -18.62 -8.63
CA VAL A 405 0.88 -19.49 -9.65
C VAL A 405 1.89 -18.68 -10.47
N ALA A 406 1.49 -17.53 -11.00
CA ALA A 406 2.36 -16.67 -11.82
C ALA A 406 3.58 -16.13 -11.06
N GLU A 407 3.46 -15.90 -9.74
CA GLU A 407 4.54 -15.30 -8.93
C GLU A 407 5.46 -16.31 -8.23
N LYS A 408 4.96 -17.51 -7.92
CA LYS A 408 5.64 -18.45 -7.01
C LYS A 408 6.14 -19.72 -7.69
N THR A 409 5.67 -20.04 -8.88
CA THR A 409 6.16 -21.22 -9.61
C THR A 409 7.57 -20.99 -10.14
N SER A 410 8.34 -22.07 -10.23
CA SER A 410 9.77 -22.02 -10.52
C SER A 410 10.09 -21.78 -12.00
N SER A 411 9.18 -22.12 -12.91
CA SER A 411 9.34 -21.87 -14.34
C SER A 411 8.01 -21.54 -15.00
N PRO A 412 8.02 -20.78 -16.11
CA PRO A 412 6.82 -20.49 -16.89
C PRO A 412 6.07 -21.75 -17.37
N GLU A 413 6.76 -22.86 -17.63
CA GLU A 413 6.12 -24.14 -18.02
C GLU A 413 5.33 -24.76 -16.87
N ALA A 414 5.92 -24.79 -15.67
CA ALA A 414 5.23 -25.26 -14.47
C ALA A 414 4.01 -24.39 -14.15
N ALA A 415 4.14 -23.06 -14.33
CA ALA A 415 3.03 -22.12 -14.20
C ALA A 415 1.89 -22.48 -15.17
N ASN A 416 2.22 -22.71 -16.44
CA ASN A 416 1.23 -23.04 -17.48
C ASN A 416 0.54 -24.37 -17.23
N GLU A 417 1.25 -25.39 -16.74
CA GLU A 417 0.65 -26.66 -16.35
C GLU A 417 -0.38 -26.45 -15.22
N GLN A 418 -0.02 -25.67 -14.20
CA GLN A 418 -0.91 -25.39 -13.08
C GLN A 418 -2.13 -24.58 -13.49
N LEU A 419 -1.95 -23.49 -14.26
CA LEU A 419 -3.05 -22.69 -14.79
C LEU A 419 -3.98 -23.53 -15.68
N SER A 420 -3.43 -24.46 -16.47
CA SER A 420 -4.22 -25.39 -17.29
C SER A 420 -5.07 -26.33 -16.45
N LYS A 421 -4.55 -26.85 -15.33
CA LYS A 421 -5.33 -27.64 -14.37
C LYS A 421 -6.42 -26.79 -13.70
N MET A 422 -6.12 -25.54 -13.34
CA MET A 422 -7.11 -24.62 -12.75
C MET A 422 -8.30 -24.39 -13.70
N ARG A 423 -8.08 -24.35 -15.02
CA ARG A 423 -9.15 -24.19 -16.03
C ARG A 423 -10.15 -25.34 -16.03
N GLU A 424 -9.77 -26.55 -15.59
CA GLU A 424 -10.72 -27.67 -15.44
C GLU A 424 -11.77 -27.37 -14.35
N PHE A 425 -11.39 -26.60 -13.33
CA PHE A 425 -12.28 -26.19 -12.24
C PHE A 425 -12.97 -24.86 -12.54
N LEU A 426 -12.32 -23.95 -13.27
CA LEU A 426 -12.77 -22.59 -13.55
C LEU A 426 -12.73 -22.30 -15.07
N PRO A 427 -13.55 -22.98 -15.89
CA PRO A 427 -13.44 -22.91 -17.35
C PRO A 427 -13.84 -21.55 -17.95
N ARG A 428 -14.50 -20.68 -17.18
CA ARG A 428 -14.92 -19.34 -17.59
C ARG A 428 -14.08 -18.21 -16.97
N ALA A 429 -13.02 -18.54 -16.24
CA ALA A 429 -12.14 -17.54 -15.64
C ALA A 429 -11.20 -16.94 -16.68
N TYR A 430 -11.50 -15.73 -17.18
CA TYR A 430 -10.66 -15.02 -18.16
C TYR A 430 -9.22 -14.84 -17.69
N TYR A 431 -9.01 -14.61 -16.38
CA TYR A 431 -7.68 -14.34 -15.83
C TYR A 431 -6.74 -15.54 -15.96
N LEU A 432 -7.27 -16.78 -16.04
CA LEU A 432 -6.44 -17.96 -16.30
C LEU A 432 -5.88 -17.93 -17.72
N GLU A 433 -6.71 -17.54 -18.70
CA GLU A 433 -6.27 -17.36 -20.09
C GLU A 433 -5.32 -16.15 -20.20
N PHE A 434 -5.59 -15.07 -19.47
CA PHE A 434 -4.68 -13.92 -19.39
C PHE A 434 -3.29 -14.31 -18.85
N TYR A 435 -3.21 -14.99 -17.71
CA TYR A 435 -1.92 -15.41 -17.14
C TYR A 435 -1.19 -16.42 -18.03
N LEU A 436 -1.90 -17.32 -18.71
CA LEU A 436 -1.31 -18.21 -19.73
C LEU A 436 -0.73 -17.41 -20.89
N GLY A 437 -1.49 -16.44 -21.42
CA GLY A 437 -1.05 -15.55 -22.51
C GLY A 437 0.19 -14.74 -22.12
N ARG A 438 0.18 -14.14 -20.93
CA ARG A 438 1.34 -13.44 -20.35
C ARG A 438 2.57 -14.35 -20.26
N ASN A 439 2.44 -15.55 -19.69
CA ASN A 439 3.57 -16.46 -19.53
C ASN A 439 4.13 -16.91 -20.89
N LEU A 440 3.27 -17.15 -21.88
CA LEU A 440 3.69 -17.48 -23.24
C LEU A 440 4.41 -16.31 -23.92
N HIS A 441 3.97 -15.07 -23.69
CA HIS A 441 4.67 -13.87 -24.13
C HIS A 441 6.08 -13.80 -23.52
N ASP A 442 6.21 -14.03 -22.21
CA ASP A 442 7.50 -14.05 -21.50
C ASP A 442 8.43 -15.18 -22.02
N MET A 443 7.87 -16.27 -22.55
CA MET A 443 8.60 -17.34 -23.26
C MET A 443 8.95 -17.01 -24.72
N GLY A 444 8.52 -15.86 -25.25
CA GLY A 444 8.70 -15.48 -26.66
C GLY A 444 7.73 -16.15 -27.64
N ARG A 445 6.70 -16.86 -27.16
CA ARG A 445 5.71 -17.60 -27.97
C ARG A 445 4.52 -16.71 -28.31
N GLN A 446 4.78 -15.68 -29.12
CA GLN A 446 3.85 -14.57 -29.33
C GLN A 446 2.51 -14.97 -29.96
N ASP A 447 2.49 -15.91 -30.91
CA ASP A 447 1.25 -16.33 -31.56
C ASP A 447 0.32 -17.07 -30.58
N GLU A 448 0.88 -17.96 -29.76
CA GLU A 448 0.11 -18.69 -28.73
C GLU A 448 -0.34 -17.77 -27.60
N ALA A 449 0.50 -16.79 -27.22
CA ALA A 449 0.12 -15.75 -26.28
C ALA A 449 -1.13 -14.99 -26.79
N MET A 450 -1.14 -14.60 -28.06
CA MET A 450 -2.28 -13.93 -28.69
C MET A 450 -3.55 -14.78 -28.70
N GLU A 451 -3.46 -16.10 -28.92
CA GLU A 451 -4.62 -17.00 -28.84
C GLU A 451 -5.28 -16.95 -27.44
N HIS A 452 -4.46 -17.04 -26.38
CA HIS A 452 -4.94 -16.99 -25.00
C HIS A 452 -5.45 -15.60 -24.60
N LEU A 453 -4.79 -14.51 -25.03
CA LEU A 453 -5.23 -13.14 -24.73
C LEU A 453 -6.57 -12.81 -25.43
N ASN A 454 -6.76 -13.25 -26.68
CA ASN A 454 -8.06 -13.11 -27.35
C ASN A 454 -9.15 -13.87 -26.60
N LYS A 455 -8.85 -15.10 -26.17
CA LYS A 455 -9.80 -15.90 -25.38
C LYS A 455 -10.12 -15.25 -24.02
N ALA A 456 -9.15 -14.59 -23.39
CA ALA A 456 -9.41 -13.82 -22.18
C ALA A 456 -10.44 -12.71 -22.42
N LEU A 457 -10.37 -11.99 -23.55
CA LEU A 457 -11.37 -10.98 -23.93
C LEU A 457 -12.75 -11.60 -24.23
N GLU A 458 -12.81 -12.82 -24.77
CA GLU A 458 -14.07 -13.54 -25.03
C GLU A 458 -14.78 -14.04 -23.76
N LEU A 459 -14.07 -14.10 -22.63
CA LEU A 459 -14.57 -14.63 -21.35
C LEU A 459 -15.09 -13.54 -20.41
N ASP A 460 -15.55 -12.42 -20.96
CA ASP A 460 -16.17 -11.31 -20.23
C ASP A 460 -15.28 -10.79 -19.07
N PRO A 461 -14.05 -10.30 -19.34
CA PRO A 461 -13.15 -9.79 -18.32
C PRO A 461 -13.73 -8.57 -17.59
N GLN A 462 -13.30 -8.36 -16.34
CA GLN A 462 -13.62 -7.13 -15.62
C GLN A 462 -13.09 -5.91 -16.38
N THR A 463 -13.81 -4.79 -16.30
CA THR A 463 -13.50 -3.60 -17.12
C THR A 463 -12.11 -3.07 -16.83
N GLU A 464 -11.69 -3.13 -15.56
CA GLU A 464 -10.39 -2.71 -15.05
C GLU A 464 -9.23 -3.59 -15.56
N ASP A 465 -9.52 -4.83 -15.94
CA ASP A 465 -8.51 -5.79 -16.42
C ASP A 465 -8.31 -5.77 -17.93
N ILE A 466 -9.29 -5.26 -18.69
CA ILE A 466 -9.22 -5.17 -20.16
C ILE A 466 -7.97 -4.42 -20.67
N PRO A 467 -7.58 -3.25 -20.10
CA PRO A 467 -6.38 -2.55 -20.54
C PRO A 467 -5.10 -3.39 -20.39
N TYR A 468 -5.00 -4.24 -19.36
CA TYR A 468 -3.86 -5.14 -19.20
C TYR A 468 -3.78 -6.18 -20.31
N ILE A 469 -4.93 -6.76 -20.71
CA ILE A 469 -4.98 -7.72 -21.81
C ILE A 469 -4.50 -7.05 -23.11
N TYR A 470 -4.98 -5.85 -23.42
CA TYR A 470 -4.55 -5.09 -24.60
C TYR A 470 -3.07 -4.67 -24.55
N SER A 471 -2.57 -4.30 -23.37
CA SER A 471 -1.14 -4.00 -23.16
C SER A 471 -0.25 -5.19 -23.54
N TYR A 472 -0.61 -6.40 -23.09
CA TYR A 472 0.11 -7.63 -23.46
C TYR A 472 -0.05 -7.99 -24.95
N MET A 473 -1.23 -7.80 -25.56
CA MET A 473 -1.42 -8.00 -27.00
C MET A 473 -0.54 -7.03 -27.81
N GLY A 474 -0.48 -5.76 -27.38
CA GLY A 474 0.39 -4.74 -27.99
C GLY A 474 1.87 -5.11 -27.87
N SER A 475 2.28 -5.63 -26.71
CA SER A 475 3.64 -6.15 -26.51
C SER A 475 3.96 -7.33 -27.43
N CYS A 476 3.02 -8.28 -27.61
CA CYS A 476 3.17 -9.40 -28.54
C CYS A 476 3.39 -8.91 -29.99
N TYR A 477 2.55 -7.99 -30.48
CA TYR A 477 2.72 -7.44 -31.82
C TYR A 477 4.01 -6.62 -31.96
N LYS A 478 4.38 -5.83 -30.95
CA LYS A 478 5.64 -5.09 -30.92
C LYS A 478 6.85 -6.02 -31.05
N ASP A 479 6.86 -7.15 -30.35
CA ASP A 479 7.93 -8.14 -30.41
C ASP A 479 7.98 -8.90 -31.74
N GLN A 480 6.85 -8.95 -32.45
CA GLN A 480 6.76 -9.41 -33.84
C GLN A 480 7.13 -8.32 -34.88
N GLU A 481 7.56 -7.13 -34.43
CA GLU A 481 7.81 -5.94 -35.27
C GLU A 481 6.56 -5.42 -36.04
N ARG A 482 5.37 -5.81 -35.59
CA ARG A 482 4.06 -5.43 -36.15
C ARG A 482 3.52 -4.18 -35.46
N PHE A 483 4.22 -3.06 -35.66
CA PHE A 483 4.01 -1.84 -34.88
C PHE A 483 2.66 -1.15 -35.14
N ASP A 484 2.07 -1.30 -36.33
CA ASP A 484 0.74 -0.76 -36.62
C ASP A 484 -0.34 -1.54 -35.86
N GLU A 485 -0.31 -2.87 -35.91
CA GLU A 485 -1.25 -3.69 -35.14
C GLU A 485 -1.08 -3.53 -33.62
N ALA A 486 0.17 -3.36 -33.16
CA ALA A 486 0.45 -3.03 -31.77
C ALA A 486 -0.23 -1.72 -31.35
N ALA A 487 -0.08 -0.66 -32.14
CA ALA A 487 -0.71 0.62 -31.87
C ALA A 487 -2.25 0.52 -31.85
N ASP A 488 -2.84 -0.21 -32.79
CA ASP A 488 -4.29 -0.41 -32.86
C ASP A 488 -4.86 -1.07 -31.60
N VAL A 489 -4.23 -2.13 -31.08
CA VAL A 489 -4.71 -2.78 -29.86
C VAL A 489 -4.42 -1.97 -28.60
N LEU A 490 -3.30 -1.24 -28.56
CA LEU A 490 -2.97 -0.36 -27.44
C LEU A 490 -3.95 0.81 -27.34
N HIS A 491 -4.40 1.37 -28.47
CA HIS A 491 -5.46 2.38 -28.48
C HIS A 491 -6.79 1.84 -27.94
N LYS A 492 -7.17 0.60 -28.25
CA LYS A 492 -8.33 -0.04 -27.60
C LYS A 492 -8.14 -0.13 -26.09
N GLY A 493 -6.92 -0.40 -25.61
CA GLY A 493 -6.61 -0.34 -24.19
C GLY A 493 -6.85 1.05 -23.58
N LEU A 494 -6.42 2.11 -24.27
CA LEU A 494 -6.67 3.50 -23.83
C LEU A 494 -8.14 3.91 -23.89
N ASP A 495 -8.95 3.31 -24.77
CA ASP A 495 -10.41 3.54 -24.79
C ASP A 495 -11.07 3.05 -23.48
N HIS A 496 -10.43 2.11 -22.77
CA HIS A 496 -10.88 1.62 -21.46
C HIS A 496 -10.23 2.36 -20.28
N ASP A 497 -8.94 2.69 -20.39
CA ASP A 497 -8.21 3.46 -19.37
C ASP A 497 -7.12 4.34 -20.02
N GLU A 498 -7.40 5.64 -20.08
CA GLU A 498 -6.52 6.64 -20.69
C GLU A 498 -5.29 7.01 -19.83
N GLU A 499 -5.22 6.54 -18.59
CA GLU A 499 -4.18 6.91 -17.62
C GLU A 499 -3.17 5.77 -17.37
N ARG A 500 -2.89 4.98 -18.41
CA ARG A 500 -2.00 3.82 -18.34
C ARG A 500 -0.56 4.12 -18.78
N PRO A 501 0.40 4.21 -17.84
CA PRO A 501 1.79 4.52 -18.20
C PRO A 501 2.42 3.42 -19.06
N ASP A 502 2.07 2.14 -18.83
CA ASP A 502 2.57 1.01 -19.61
C ASP A 502 2.12 1.06 -21.08
N ILE A 503 0.85 1.39 -21.33
CA ILE A 503 0.30 1.50 -22.69
C ILE A 503 0.94 2.69 -23.44
N HIS A 504 1.09 3.83 -22.77
CA HIS A 504 1.79 4.98 -23.34
C HIS A 504 3.27 4.69 -23.64
N ASN A 505 3.98 3.98 -22.75
CA ASN A 505 5.33 3.51 -23.05
C ASN A 505 5.36 2.66 -24.33
N LEU A 506 4.50 1.64 -24.44
CA LEU A 506 4.47 0.74 -25.59
C LEU A 506 4.14 1.47 -26.90
N LEU A 507 3.18 2.41 -26.88
CA LEU A 507 2.88 3.27 -28.02
C LEU A 507 4.09 4.13 -28.41
N GLY A 508 4.78 4.71 -27.42
CA GLY A 508 6.01 5.47 -27.63
C GLY A 508 7.10 4.64 -28.31
N VAL A 509 7.28 3.38 -27.89
CA VAL A 509 8.22 2.44 -28.51
C VAL A 509 7.81 2.13 -29.96
N CYS A 510 6.52 1.89 -30.22
CA CYS A 510 6.02 1.63 -31.56
C CYS A 510 6.26 2.83 -32.50
N CYS A 511 5.97 4.06 -32.05
CA CYS A 511 6.25 5.28 -32.78
C CYS A 511 7.75 5.46 -33.06
N TYR A 512 8.61 5.23 -32.06
CA TYR A 512 10.06 5.30 -32.22
C TYR A 512 10.56 4.32 -33.29
N LYS A 513 10.09 3.07 -33.27
CA LYS A 513 10.46 2.03 -34.25
C LYS A 513 10.01 2.36 -35.66
N LYS A 514 8.92 3.13 -35.80
CA LYS A 514 8.42 3.67 -37.07
C LYS A 514 9.12 4.97 -37.50
N ASN A 515 10.09 5.48 -36.73
CA ASN A 515 10.73 6.79 -36.89
C ASN A 515 9.78 8.00 -36.78
N ASP A 516 8.65 7.85 -36.08
CA ASP A 516 7.74 8.94 -35.73
C ASP A 516 8.10 9.47 -34.34
N PHE A 517 9.23 10.20 -34.27
CA PHE A 517 9.84 10.61 -33.02
C PHE A 517 9.00 11.65 -32.28
N GLU A 518 8.28 12.52 -33.00
CA GLU A 518 7.40 13.52 -32.43
C GLU A 518 6.21 12.88 -31.70
N GLN A 519 5.58 11.83 -32.26
CA GLN A 519 4.53 11.09 -31.56
C GLN A 519 5.09 10.26 -30.41
N ALA A 520 6.28 9.68 -30.57
CA ALA A 520 6.95 8.96 -29.48
C ALA A 520 7.20 9.87 -28.27
N ILE A 521 7.66 11.11 -28.49
CA ILE A 521 7.84 12.13 -27.44
C ILE A 521 6.53 12.39 -26.70
N LYS A 522 5.40 12.54 -27.40
CA LYS A 522 4.09 12.78 -26.75
C LYS A 522 3.71 11.63 -25.83
N HIS A 523 3.86 10.39 -26.29
CA HIS A 523 3.52 9.22 -25.50
C HIS A 523 4.45 8.99 -24.32
N PHE A 524 5.77 9.12 -24.49
CA PHE A 524 6.70 9.02 -23.36
C PHE A 524 6.52 10.16 -22.36
N HIS A 525 6.14 11.37 -22.79
CA HIS A 525 5.76 12.45 -21.87
C HIS A 525 4.58 12.07 -21.01
N ARG A 526 3.51 11.55 -21.63
CA ARG A 526 2.34 11.10 -20.88
C ARG A 526 2.70 9.95 -19.92
N ALA A 527 3.59 9.04 -20.33
CA ALA A 527 4.07 7.97 -19.46
C ALA A 527 4.83 8.50 -18.23
N VAL A 528 5.71 9.49 -18.36
CA VAL A 528 6.43 10.08 -17.21
C VAL A 528 5.55 11.01 -16.36
N GLU A 529 4.51 11.62 -16.93
CA GLU A 529 3.50 12.36 -16.15
C GLU A 529 2.73 11.41 -15.22
N LEU A 530 2.33 10.25 -15.75
CA LEU A 530 1.59 9.21 -15.02
C LEU A 530 2.49 8.43 -14.05
N ASN A 531 3.74 8.17 -14.45
CA ASN A 531 4.75 7.51 -13.62
C ASN A 531 6.07 8.30 -13.60
N PRO A 532 6.18 9.32 -12.71
CA PRO A 532 7.39 10.12 -12.58
C PRO A 532 8.62 9.36 -12.07
N ALA A 533 8.48 8.09 -11.68
CA ALA A 533 9.56 7.24 -11.19
C ALA A 533 10.23 6.39 -12.28
N SER A 534 9.76 6.43 -13.53
CA SER A 534 10.29 5.62 -14.62
C SER A 534 11.56 6.23 -15.23
N ALA A 535 12.73 5.82 -14.74
CA ALA A 535 14.02 6.21 -15.31
C ALA A 535 14.16 5.82 -16.79
N MET A 536 13.58 4.68 -17.18
CA MET A 536 13.60 4.19 -18.56
C MET A 536 12.79 5.09 -19.51
N ASP A 537 11.63 5.59 -19.09
CA ASP A 537 10.82 6.50 -19.92
C ASP A 537 11.50 7.85 -20.14
N TYR A 538 12.20 8.37 -19.12
CA TYR A 538 13.05 9.55 -19.31
C TYR A 538 14.21 9.28 -20.28
N ALA A 539 14.85 8.11 -20.20
CA ALA A 539 15.90 7.76 -21.16
C ALA A 539 15.35 7.65 -22.60
N ASN A 540 14.13 7.11 -22.77
CA ASN A 540 13.44 7.06 -24.05
C ASN A 540 13.09 8.46 -24.59
N LEU A 541 12.66 9.40 -23.73
CA LEU A 541 12.51 10.81 -24.11
C LEU A 541 13.84 11.37 -24.63
N GLY A 542 14.95 11.14 -23.92
CA GLY A 542 16.28 11.58 -24.32
C GLY A 542 16.67 11.13 -25.74
N ILE A 543 16.46 9.85 -26.04
CA ILE A 543 16.68 9.28 -27.38
C ILE A 543 15.84 10.00 -28.43
N ASN A 544 14.54 10.17 -28.19
CA ASN A 544 13.65 10.74 -29.20
C ASN A 544 13.92 12.23 -29.44
N TYR A 545 14.24 13.00 -28.39
CA TYR A 545 14.67 14.39 -28.52
C TYR A 545 15.96 14.53 -29.33
N ARG A 546 16.92 13.61 -29.13
CA ARG A 546 18.13 13.54 -29.96
C ARG A 546 17.79 13.29 -31.43
N LYS A 547 16.82 12.42 -31.72
CA LYS A 547 16.40 12.09 -33.10
C LYS A 547 15.73 13.25 -33.82
N VAL A 548 15.03 14.13 -33.11
CA VAL A 548 14.48 15.40 -33.66
C VAL A 548 15.47 16.57 -33.60
N ASN A 549 16.74 16.30 -33.26
CA ASN A 549 17.83 17.28 -33.12
C ASN A 549 17.65 18.34 -32.02
N ASP A 550 16.78 18.08 -31.02
CA ASP A 550 16.70 18.89 -29.81
C ASP A 550 17.68 18.35 -28.77
N VAL A 551 18.95 18.74 -28.93
CA VAL A 551 20.06 18.26 -28.10
C VAL A 551 19.92 18.72 -26.65
N GLU A 552 19.36 19.90 -26.41
CA GLU A 552 19.18 20.45 -25.06
C GLU A 552 18.21 19.59 -24.24
N GLN A 553 17.04 19.26 -24.78
CA GLN A 553 16.10 18.36 -24.11
C GLN A 553 16.67 16.94 -23.99
N ALA A 554 17.41 16.46 -24.99
CA ALA A 554 18.03 15.14 -24.93
C ALA A 554 18.96 15.00 -23.73
N VAL A 555 19.89 15.96 -23.54
CA VAL A 555 20.81 16.00 -22.40
C VAL A 555 20.04 16.01 -21.08
N LYS A 556 19.06 16.91 -20.95
CA LYS A 556 18.23 17.05 -19.75
C LYS A 556 17.58 15.73 -19.34
N TYR A 557 16.96 15.01 -20.28
CA TYR A 557 16.25 13.77 -19.95
C TYR A 557 17.19 12.59 -19.70
N PHE A 558 18.35 12.52 -20.36
CA PHE A 558 19.37 11.53 -20.01
C PHE A 558 19.95 11.76 -18.62
N GLU A 559 20.25 13.01 -18.24
CA GLU A 559 20.71 13.35 -16.89
C GLU A 559 19.67 12.98 -15.83
N LEU A 560 18.39 13.27 -16.09
CA LEU A 560 17.30 12.90 -15.19
C LEU A 560 17.20 11.38 -15.04
N ALA A 561 17.20 10.63 -16.14
CA ALA A 561 17.18 9.17 -16.13
C ALA A 561 18.35 8.59 -15.30
N LEU A 562 19.58 9.06 -15.55
CA LEU A 562 20.79 8.59 -14.86
C LEU A 562 20.87 9.01 -13.40
N SER A 563 20.20 10.10 -13.01
CA SER A 563 20.08 10.50 -11.60
C SER A 563 19.18 9.55 -10.81
N MET A 564 18.25 8.89 -11.50
CA MET A 564 17.30 7.92 -10.93
C MET A 564 17.84 6.51 -10.99
N ASP A 565 18.40 6.11 -12.14
CA ASP A 565 19.06 4.83 -12.37
C ASP A 565 20.37 5.01 -13.14
N PRO A 566 21.53 5.02 -12.45
CA PRO A 566 22.84 5.08 -13.08
C PRO A 566 23.17 3.86 -13.96
N GLY A 567 22.41 2.77 -13.85
CA GLY A 567 22.60 1.51 -14.57
C GLY A 567 22.13 1.52 -16.02
N ILE A 568 21.48 2.60 -16.48
CA ILE A 568 21.00 2.72 -17.87
C ILE A 568 22.17 3.02 -18.81
N ASP A 569 22.88 1.97 -19.24
CA ASP A 569 24.12 2.09 -20.02
C ASP A 569 23.94 2.89 -21.32
N PHE A 570 22.88 2.64 -22.08
CA PHE A 570 22.65 3.37 -23.33
C PHE A 570 22.45 4.88 -23.11
N ALA A 571 21.77 5.28 -22.02
CA ALA A 571 21.57 6.69 -21.70
C ALA A 571 22.92 7.37 -21.38
N ARG A 572 23.81 6.66 -20.68
CA ARG A 572 25.16 7.12 -20.37
C ARG A 572 26.01 7.27 -21.64
N GLU A 573 25.95 6.29 -22.54
CA GLU A 573 26.67 6.30 -23.82
C GLU A 573 26.19 7.44 -24.72
N GLU A 574 24.87 7.61 -24.86
CA GLU A 574 24.25 8.67 -25.63
C GLU A 574 24.61 10.06 -25.09
N LEU A 575 24.52 10.27 -23.78
CA LEU A 575 24.92 11.52 -23.13
C LEU A 575 26.41 11.82 -23.34
N THR A 576 27.28 10.83 -23.16
CA THR A 576 28.73 10.98 -23.40
C THR A 576 29.02 11.34 -24.87
N GLN A 577 28.30 10.75 -25.82
CA GLN A 577 28.46 11.05 -27.23
C GLN A 577 27.99 12.46 -27.59
N ILE A 578 26.93 12.96 -26.96
CA ILE A 578 26.45 14.33 -27.14
C ILE A 578 27.50 15.31 -26.60
N LEU A 579 27.94 15.13 -25.36
CA LEU A 579 28.86 16.03 -24.66
C LEU A 579 30.29 16.05 -25.24
N SER A 580 30.68 15.00 -25.96
CA SER A 580 31.98 14.94 -26.66
C SER A 580 31.98 15.63 -28.03
N ARG A 581 30.80 16.03 -28.53
CA ARG A 581 30.63 16.72 -29.83
C ARG A 581 30.30 18.21 -29.69
N SER A 582 29.92 18.64 -28.49
CA SER A 582 29.78 20.05 -28.05
C SER A 582 31.12 20.61 -27.60
#